data_AF-A0A7Y5G477-F1
#
_entry.id   AF-A0A7Y5G477-F1
#
_cell.length_a   1.000
_cell.length_b   1.000
_cell.length_c   1.000
_cell.angle_alpha   90.00
_cell.angle_beta   90.00
_cell.angle_gamma   90.00
#
_symmetry.space_group_name_H-M   'P 1'
#
loop_
_entity.id
_entity.type
_entity.pdbx_description
1 polymer ?
#
loop_
_entity_poly.entity_id
_entity_poly.type
_entity_poly.pdbx_seq_one_letter_code
_entity_poly.pdbx_strand_id
1 'polypeptide(L)'
;MASLFITKDDVLLFKTRLHDAVVTIGRAPENAIRLGDLSVSRQHARLRRDEEGHYLVEEVRSTNGIFLNANKLAAPARLQDGDEIQVGAYVLRFAEELAATTDRLQALFAPAENTFIRKPEESTAAGILVNEANNAIFNLTQDRVVFGNEGEVDIRVPSAAPLRASIFRRGDLFYICSETGAPCVRVNGILIMNAQLQYNDVIEIGGRRFILRDV
;
A
#
# COMPACT_ATOMS: atom_id res chain seq x y z
N MET A 1 -2.72 13.33 -0.56
CA MET A 1 -3.24 11.94 -0.40
C MET A 1 -3.05 11.55 1.07
N ALA A 2 -3.59 10.44 1.58
CA ALA A 2 -3.38 10.06 2.99
C ALA A 2 -3.22 8.55 3.16
N SER A 3 -2.56 8.13 4.23
CA SER A 3 -2.34 6.72 4.59
C SER A 3 -2.68 6.46 6.05
N LEU A 4 -3.06 5.22 6.36
CA LEU A 4 -3.13 4.70 7.72
C LEU A 4 -2.09 3.60 7.92
N PHE A 5 -1.42 3.63 9.06
CA PHE A 5 -0.57 2.55 9.56
C PHE A 5 -1.29 1.88 10.73
N ILE A 6 -1.64 0.61 10.60
CA ILE A 6 -2.44 -0.13 11.57
C ILE A 6 -1.50 -1.02 12.38
N THR A 7 -1.39 -0.76 13.67
CA THR A 7 -0.60 -1.54 14.61
C THR A 7 -1.50 -2.23 15.64
N LYS A 8 -1.00 -3.31 16.23
CA LYS A 8 -1.57 -3.97 17.41
C LYS A 8 -0.41 -4.49 18.25
N ASP A 9 -0.43 -4.25 19.56
CA ASP A 9 0.64 -4.66 20.48
C ASP A 9 2.03 -4.19 19.99
N ASP A 10 2.11 -2.94 19.52
CA ASP A 10 3.28 -2.29 18.90
C ASP A 10 3.81 -2.94 17.61
N VAL A 11 3.13 -3.96 17.09
CA VAL A 11 3.45 -4.60 15.82
C VAL A 11 2.65 -3.95 14.70
N LEU A 12 3.34 -3.41 13.69
CA LEU A 12 2.70 -2.95 12.45
C LEU A 12 2.12 -4.16 11.71
N LEU A 13 0.80 -4.17 11.58
CA LEU A 13 0.08 -5.23 10.88
C LEU A 13 -0.01 -4.92 9.39
N PHE A 14 -0.44 -3.70 9.05
CA PHE A 14 -0.57 -3.28 7.66
C PHE A 14 -0.66 -1.76 7.50
N LYS A 15 -0.35 -1.30 6.28
CA LYS A 15 -0.58 0.09 5.84
C LYS A 15 -1.60 0.10 4.70
N THR A 16 -2.47 1.09 4.68
CA THR A 16 -3.39 1.32 3.55
C THR A 16 -3.44 2.78 3.14
N ARG A 17 -3.60 3.03 1.83
CA ARG A 17 -3.87 4.38 1.29
C ARG A 17 -5.36 4.66 1.32
N LEU A 18 -5.72 5.86 1.76
CA LEU A 18 -7.08 6.36 1.72
C LEU A 18 -7.36 6.93 0.33
N HIS A 19 -8.26 6.29 -0.40
CA HIS A 19 -8.69 6.69 -1.75
C HIS A 19 -10.14 7.16 -1.76
N ASP A 20 -10.99 6.56 -0.93
CA ASP A 20 -12.41 6.88 -0.87
C ASP A 20 -12.70 8.13 -0.04
N ALA A 21 -13.83 8.79 -0.37
CA ALA A 21 -14.39 9.87 0.43
C ALA A 21 -14.88 9.38 1.80
N VAL A 22 -15.23 8.10 1.92
CA VAL A 22 -15.64 7.46 3.18
C VAL A 22 -14.97 6.11 3.30
N VAL A 23 -14.29 5.87 4.42
CA VAL A 23 -13.60 4.62 4.74
C VAL A 23 -14.17 4.05 6.04
N THR A 24 -14.78 2.88 5.99
CA THR A 24 -15.39 2.23 7.15
C THR A 24 -14.40 1.32 7.88
N ILE A 25 -14.47 1.32 9.21
CA ILE A 25 -13.54 0.57 10.07
C ILE A 25 -14.34 -0.24 11.09
N GLY A 26 -14.09 -1.54 11.15
CA GLY A 26 -14.77 -2.42 12.10
C GLY A 26 -14.40 -3.89 11.93
N ARG A 27 -14.97 -4.74 12.78
CA ARG A 27 -14.70 -6.19 12.75
C ARG A 27 -15.44 -6.95 11.67
N ALA A 28 -16.58 -6.42 11.23
CA ALA A 28 -17.41 -7.08 10.24
C ALA A 28 -16.74 -7.05 8.85
N PRO A 29 -16.90 -8.09 8.02
CA PRO A 29 -16.19 -8.21 6.76
C PRO A 29 -16.59 -7.15 5.71
N GLU A 30 -17.68 -6.42 5.93
CA GLU A 30 -18.19 -5.37 5.04
C GLU A 30 -17.46 -4.02 5.23
N ASN A 31 -16.59 -3.89 6.24
CA ASN A 31 -15.81 -2.67 6.42
C ASN A 31 -14.60 -2.66 5.50
N ALA A 32 -14.26 -1.49 4.96
CA ALA A 32 -13.08 -1.29 4.13
C ALA A 32 -11.78 -1.65 4.90
N ILE A 33 -11.71 -1.29 6.18
CA ILE A 33 -10.62 -1.68 7.08
C ILE A 33 -11.19 -2.64 8.12
N ARG A 34 -10.86 -3.93 7.95
CA ARG A 34 -11.30 -4.99 8.83
C ARG A 34 -10.32 -5.21 9.98
N LEU A 35 -10.80 -5.05 11.22
CA LEU A 35 -10.02 -5.28 12.44
C LEU A 35 -10.63 -6.44 13.22
N GLY A 36 -9.98 -7.60 13.21
CA GLY A 36 -10.56 -8.89 13.62
C GLY A 36 -10.83 -9.09 15.12
N ASP A 37 -10.43 -8.16 15.98
CA ASP A 37 -10.43 -8.32 17.44
C ASP A 37 -11.79 -8.07 18.10
N LEU A 38 -12.12 -8.82 19.16
CA LEU A 38 -13.39 -8.70 19.88
C LEU A 38 -13.58 -7.33 20.55
N SER A 39 -12.50 -6.61 20.84
CA SER A 39 -12.54 -5.21 21.30
C SER A 39 -13.05 -4.23 20.24
N VAL A 40 -13.20 -4.68 18.98
CA VAL A 40 -13.71 -3.88 17.86
C VAL A 40 -15.16 -4.28 17.53
N SER A 41 -16.05 -3.29 17.59
CA SER A 41 -17.44 -3.42 17.14
C SER A 41 -17.55 -3.72 15.64
N ARG A 42 -18.67 -4.32 15.23
CA ARG A 42 -18.91 -4.68 13.82
C ARG A 42 -18.80 -3.49 12.88
N GLN A 43 -19.33 -2.34 13.28
CA GLN A 43 -19.15 -1.04 12.61
C GLN A 43 -18.69 -0.06 13.70
N HIS A 44 -17.40 0.23 13.75
CA HIS A 44 -16.80 0.92 14.90
C HIS A 44 -16.63 2.40 14.63
N ALA A 45 -15.89 2.70 13.56
CA ALA A 45 -15.51 4.04 13.16
C ALA A 45 -15.69 4.21 11.66
N ARG A 46 -15.70 5.45 11.20
CA ARG A 46 -15.42 5.75 9.80
C ARG A 46 -14.52 6.97 9.70
N LEU A 47 -13.74 7.02 8.63
CA LEU A 47 -13.10 8.24 8.19
C LEU A 47 -13.91 8.84 7.06
N ARG A 48 -14.16 10.14 7.10
CA ARG A 48 -14.86 10.86 6.05
C ARG A 48 -14.05 12.07 5.63
N ARG A 49 -14.01 12.32 4.33
CA ARG A 49 -13.41 13.53 3.79
C ARG A 49 -14.43 14.68 3.83
N ASP A 50 -14.05 15.84 4.35
CA ASP A 50 -14.87 17.06 4.25
C ASP A 50 -14.74 17.74 2.89
N GLU A 51 -15.47 18.84 2.72
CA GLU A 51 -15.49 19.67 1.51
C GLU A 51 -14.13 20.33 1.24
N GLU A 52 -13.32 20.55 2.28
CA GLU A 52 -11.97 21.10 2.20
C GLU A 52 -10.91 20.02 1.87
N GLY A 53 -11.32 18.75 1.85
CA GLY A 53 -10.46 17.63 1.50
C GLY A 53 -9.71 17.02 2.69
N HIS A 54 -10.04 17.41 3.92
CA HIS A 54 -9.45 16.86 5.15
C HIS A 54 -10.21 15.63 5.62
N TYR A 55 -9.49 14.70 6.25
CA TYR A 55 -10.11 13.52 6.85
C TYR A 55 -10.60 13.83 8.25
N LEU A 56 -11.82 13.42 8.56
CA LEU A 56 -12.40 13.41 9.89
C LEU A 56 -12.59 11.98 10.35
N VAL A 57 -12.25 11.71 11.61
CA VAL A 57 -12.63 10.49 12.30
C VAL A 57 -13.96 10.70 13.01
N GLU A 58 -14.85 9.72 12.89
CA GLU A 58 -16.13 9.73 13.59
C GLU A 58 -16.52 8.35 14.11
N GLU A 59 -17.15 8.35 15.29
CA GLU A 59 -17.69 7.15 15.89
C GLU A 59 -19.05 6.80 15.27
N VAL A 60 -19.27 5.51 15.00
CA VAL A 60 -20.51 5.03 14.39
C VAL A 60 -21.36 4.27 15.41
N ARG A 61 -20.93 3.07 15.82
CA ARG A 61 -21.61 2.22 16.81
C ARG A 61 -20.58 1.42 17.60
N SER A 62 -19.69 2.14 18.28
CA SER A 62 -18.66 1.50 19.08
C SER A 62 -19.18 1.07 20.45
N THR A 63 -18.55 0.04 21.02
CA THR A 63 -18.77 -0.36 22.43
C THR A 63 -17.70 0.22 23.34
N ASN A 64 -16.46 0.33 22.85
CA ASN A 64 -15.29 0.75 23.63
C ASN A 64 -14.91 2.22 23.41
N GLY A 65 -15.57 2.93 22.50
CA GLY A 65 -15.20 4.28 22.08
C GLY A 65 -14.04 4.30 21.08
N ILE A 66 -13.85 5.46 20.48
CA ILE A 66 -12.63 5.81 19.74
C ILE A 66 -11.80 6.76 20.61
N PHE A 67 -10.48 6.61 20.59
CA PHE A 67 -9.57 7.59 21.20
C PHE A 67 -8.69 8.20 20.12
N LEU A 68 -8.57 9.52 20.13
CA LEU A 68 -7.67 10.27 19.26
C LEU A 68 -6.55 10.84 20.14
N ASN A 69 -5.31 10.48 19.88
CA ASN A 69 -4.14 10.89 20.67
C ASN A 69 -4.36 10.68 22.18
N ALA A 70 -4.75 9.46 22.56
CA ALA A 70 -5.11 9.02 23.92
C ALA A 70 -6.35 9.70 24.55
N ASN A 71 -7.02 10.64 23.88
CA ASN A 71 -8.23 11.29 24.39
C ASN A 71 -9.48 10.68 23.78
N LYS A 72 -10.49 10.39 24.60
CA LYS A 72 -11.75 9.82 24.09
C LYS A 72 -12.44 10.82 23.16
N LEU A 73 -12.80 10.35 21.96
CA LEU A 73 -13.46 11.15 20.96
C LEU A 73 -14.90 11.47 21.41
N ALA A 74 -15.24 12.75 21.55
CA ALA A 74 -16.57 13.20 21.97
C ALA A 74 -17.48 13.58 20.79
N ALA A 75 -16.89 13.99 19.67
CA ALA A 75 -17.55 14.40 18.44
C ALA A 75 -16.60 14.14 17.25
N PRO A 76 -17.10 14.13 16.00
CA PRO A 76 -16.22 14.03 14.82
C PRO A 76 -15.07 15.04 14.88
N ALA A 77 -13.85 14.57 14.66
CA ALA A 77 -12.64 15.39 14.75
C ALA A 77 -11.83 15.28 13.46
N ARG A 78 -11.29 16.42 13.02
CA ARG A 78 -10.35 16.48 11.90
C ARG A 78 -9.02 15.86 12.31
N LEU A 79 -8.49 15.00 11.45
CA LEU A 79 -7.19 14.37 11.60
C LEU A 79 -6.09 15.28 11.07
N GLN A 80 -4.95 15.24 11.75
CA GLN A 80 -3.70 15.87 11.36
C GLN A 80 -2.65 14.79 11.11
N ASP A 81 -1.65 15.12 10.29
CA ASP A 81 -0.50 14.23 10.07
C ASP A 81 0.12 13.78 11.41
N GLY A 82 0.33 12.48 11.56
CA GLY A 82 0.87 11.86 12.76
C GLY A 82 -0.18 11.46 13.81
N ASP A 83 -1.45 11.85 13.66
CA ASP A 83 -2.49 11.52 14.65
C ASP A 83 -2.68 10.02 14.83
N GLU A 84 -2.87 9.59 16.07
CA GLU A 84 -3.12 8.19 16.43
C GLU A 84 -4.57 7.98 16.83
N ILE A 85 -5.25 7.11 16.08
CA ILE A 85 -6.64 6.74 16.31
C ILE A 85 -6.65 5.34 16.92
N GLN A 86 -7.00 5.23 18.20
CA GLN A 86 -7.16 3.96 18.87
C GLN A 86 -8.58 3.43 18.69
N VAL A 87 -8.67 2.17 18.22
CA VAL A 87 -9.90 1.43 17.98
C VAL A 87 -9.76 0.05 18.62
N GLY A 88 -10.32 -0.12 19.83
CA GLY A 88 -10.10 -1.33 20.62
C GLY A 88 -8.61 -1.54 20.91
N ALA A 89 -8.09 -2.72 20.57
CA ALA A 89 -6.67 -3.07 20.71
C ALA A 89 -5.76 -2.55 19.59
N TYR A 90 -6.30 -1.88 18.57
CA TYR A 90 -5.54 -1.37 17.43
C TYR A 90 -5.25 0.12 17.56
N VAL A 91 -4.09 0.54 17.06
CA VAL A 91 -3.76 1.95 16.82
C VAL A 91 -3.61 2.17 15.32
N LEU A 92 -4.29 3.18 14.81
CA LEU A 92 -4.27 3.59 13.42
C LEU A 92 -3.62 4.96 13.34
N ARG A 93 -2.35 5.00 12.94
CA ARG A 93 -1.63 6.26 12.76
C ARG A 93 -1.95 6.85 11.39
N PHE A 94 -2.47 8.06 11.37
CA PHE A 94 -2.77 8.83 10.18
C PHE A 94 -1.53 9.54 9.67
N ALA A 95 -1.32 9.48 8.36
CA ALA A 95 -0.28 10.24 7.69
C ALA A 95 -0.87 10.99 6.49
N GLU A 96 -0.74 12.31 6.51
CA GLU A 96 -1.11 13.17 5.40
C GLU A 96 0.08 13.23 4.44
N GLU A 97 -0.11 12.71 3.23
CA GLU A 97 0.88 12.81 2.17
C GLU A 97 0.76 14.23 1.62
N LEU A 98 1.54 15.14 2.22
CA LEU A 98 1.62 16.57 1.90
C LEU A 98 1.71 16.75 0.38
N ALA A 99 0.62 17.24 -0.21
CA ALA A 99 0.60 17.74 -1.57
C ALA A 99 1.28 19.12 -1.60
N ALA A 100 2.58 19.17 -1.34
CA ALA A 100 3.31 20.44 -1.33
C ALA A 100 4.79 20.27 -1.71
N THR A 101 5.04 19.77 -2.94
CA THR A 101 6.23 20.18 -3.72
C THR A 101 6.06 19.90 -5.22
N THR A 102 4.99 19.24 -5.65
CA THR A 102 4.88 18.79 -7.06
C THR A 102 4.44 19.91 -8.01
N ASP A 103 3.53 20.81 -7.62
CA ASP A 103 3.04 21.86 -8.53
C ASP A 103 4.07 22.98 -8.85
N ARG A 104 4.94 23.35 -7.91
CA ARG A 104 6.00 24.34 -8.19
C ARG A 104 7.18 23.76 -8.98
N LEU A 105 7.43 22.45 -8.90
CA LEU A 105 8.45 21.78 -9.71
C LEU A 105 7.92 21.41 -11.09
N GLN A 106 6.63 21.11 -11.25
CA GLN A 106 6.01 20.84 -12.56
C GLN A 106 6.05 22.03 -13.52
N ALA A 107 5.98 23.27 -13.02
CA ALA A 107 6.11 24.47 -13.85
C ALA A 107 7.56 24.72 -14.35
N LEU A 108 8.57 24.16 -13.68
CA LEU A 108 9.99 24.27 -14.08
C LEU A 108 10.44 23.16 -15.04
N PHE A 109 9.64 22.11 -15.21
CA PHE A 109 10.02 20.89 -15.95
C PHE A 109 8.97 20.44 -16.99
N ALA A 110 8.13 21.34 -17.50
CA ALA A 110 7.37 21.04 -18.72
C ALA A 110 8.33 20.85 -19.91
N PRO A 111 8.20 19.78 -20.71
CA PRO A 111 9.20 19.42 -21.71
C PRO A 111 9.11 20.36 -22.91
N ALA A 112 10.24 21.00 -23.25
CA ALA A 112 10.47 21.45 -24.62
C ALA A 112 10.75 20.21 -25.48
N GLU A 113 10.16 20.21 -26.66
CA GLU A 113 10.21 19.15 -27.67
C GLU A 113 11.64 18.73 -28.05
N ASN A 114 11.69 17.51 -28.59
CA ASN A 114 12.61 17.01 -29.63
C ASN A 114 13.90 16.25 -29.27
N THR A 115 13.79 14.94 -29.58
CA THR A 115 14.66 14.18 -30.49
C THR A 115 15.75 13.31 -29.87
N PHE A 116 15.50 12.00 -30.03
CA PHE A 116 16.42 10.87 -30.11
C PHE A 116 17.89 11.22 -30.39
N ILE A 117 18.80 10.56 -29.66
CA ILE A 117 19.91 9.68 -30.12
C ILE A 117 20.81 9.41 -28.90
N ARG A 118 20.85 8.16 -28.41
CA ARG A 118 22.08 7.37 -28.14
C ARG A 118 21.77 5.92 -27.77
N LYS A 119 22.75 5.08 -28.13
CA LYS A 119 22.85 3.61 -28.15
C LYS A 119 22.96 2.98 -26.73
N PRO A 120 22.88 1.64 -26.61
CA PRO A 120 22.68 0.91 -25.34
C PRO A 120 23.98 0.82 -24.52
N GLU A 121 23.86 0.50 -23.22
CA GLU A 121 24.90 0.32 -22.15
C GLU A 121 24.71 1.39 -21.05
N GLU A 122 24.37 1.13 -19.79
CA GLU A 122 24.32 -0.06 -18.94
C GLU A 122 23.03 0.06 -18.09
N SER A 123 22.11 -0.90 -18.18
CA SER A 123 20.99 -0.98 -17.24
C SER A 123 21.56 -1.44 -15.90
N THR A 124 22.06 -0.50 -15.11
CA THR A 124 22.23 -0.71 -13.68
C THR A 124 20.85 -1.03 -13.14
N ALA A 125 20.67 -2.27 -12.68
CA ALA A 125 19.48 -2.63 -11.94
C ALA A 125 19.29 -1.58 -10.84
N ALA A 126 18.13 -0.93 -10.78
CA ALA A 126 17.83 -0.06 -9.64
C ALA A 126 17.25 -0.85 -8.47
N GLY A 127 17.16 -2.16 -8.59
CA GLY A 127 16.68 -3.03 -7.55
C GLY A 127 16.70 -4.48 -8.01
N ILE A 128 16.74 -5.38 -7.03
CA ILE A 128 16.69 -6.82 -7.21
C ILE A 128 15.56 -7.40 -6.39
N LEU A 129 15.02 -8.52 -6.85
CA LEU A 129 14.20 -9.38 -6.02
C LEU A 129 15.02 -10.58 -5.58
N VAL A 130 15.05 -10.81 -4.28
CA VAL A 130 15.69 -11.98 -3.69
C VAL A 130 14.60 -12.96 -3.28
N ASN A 131 14.58 -14.16 -3.85
CA ASN A 131 13.69 -15.22 -3.42
C ASN A 131 14.19 -15.78 -2.07
N GLU A 132 13.33 -15.72 -1.06
CA GLU A 132 13.68 -16.12 0.31
C GLU A 132 14.00 -17.61 0.45
N ALA A 133 13.40 -18.47 -0.39
CA ALA A 133 13.55 -19.91 -0.26
C ALA A 133 14.88 -20.46 -0.81
N ASN A 134 15.47 -19.79 -1.80
CA ASN A 134 16.65 -20.29 -2.52
C ASN A 134 17.71 -19.22 -2.83
N ASN A 135 17.54 -18.00 -2.34
CA ASN A 135 18.40 -16.84 -2.60
C ASN A 135 18.58 -16.52 -4.09
N ALA A 136 17.67 -16.97 -4.97
CA ALA A 136 17.71 -16.59 -6.38
C ALA A 136 17.46 -15.08 -6.51
N ILE A 137 18.32 -14.42 -7.29
CA ILE A 137 18.29 -12.98 -7.54
C ILE A 137 17.68 -12.72 -8.91
N PHE A 138 16.71 -11.83 -8.96
CA PHE A 138 16.10 -11.36 -10.20
C PHE A 138 16.33 -9.86 -10.34
N ASN A 139 17.10 -9.47 -11.35
CA ASN A 139 17.40 -8.06 -11.61
C ASN A 139 16.19 -7.36 -12.22
N LEU A 140 15.76 -6.25 -11.64
CA LEU A 140 14.70 -5.40 -12.18
C LEU A 140 15.30 -4.42 -13.20
N THR A 141 15.91 -4.96 -14.26
CA THR A 141 16.57 -4.21 -15.34
C THR A 141 15.60 -3.74 -16.43
N GLN A 142 14.38 -4.27 -16.41
CA GLN A 142 13.30 -3.96 -17.34
C GLN A 142 12.24 -3.06 -16.69
N ASP A 143 11.54 -2.27 -17.49
CA ASP A 143 10.45 -1.41 -17.03
C ASP A 143 9.28 -2.20 -16.43
N ARG A 144 9.16 -3.48 -16.77
CA ARG A 144 8.13 -4.39 -16.27
C ARG A 144 8.68 -5.82 -16.19
N VAL A 145 8.40 -6.49 -15.08
CA VAL A 145 8.71 -7.90 -14.80
C VAL A 145 7.41 -8.59 -14.40
N VAL A 146 7.03 -9.60 -15.17
CA VAL A 146 5.76 -10.33 -15.05
C VAL A 146 5.97 -11.66 -14.33
N PHE A 147 5.18 -11.89 -13.30
CA PHE A 147 5.08 -13.15 -12.56
C PHE A 147 3.83 -13.89 -13.00
N GLY A 148 3.91 -15.20 -13.17
CA GLY A 148 2.70 -15.98 -13.41
C GLY A 148 2.88 -17.46 -13.61
N ASN A 149 1.76 -18.16 -13.69
CA ASN A 149 1.68 -19.59 -14.01
C ASN A 149 1.17 -19.86 -15.44
N GLU A 150 0.79 -18.82 -16.19
CA GLU A 150 0.18 -18.94 -17.53
C GLU A 150 0.66 -17.82 -18.47
N GLY A 151 0.71 -18.14 -19.77
CA GLY A 151 1.16 -17.23 -20.83
C GLY A 151 2.65 -16.88 -20.76
N GLU A 152 3.01 -15.81 -21.47
CA GLU A 152 4.35 -15.23 -21.46
C GLU A 152 4.57 -14.45 -20.15
N VAL A 153 5.60 -14.87 -19.40
CA VAL A 153 5.97 -14.37 -18.07
C VAL A 153 7.50 -14.39 -17.92
N ASP A 154 8.06 -13.43 -17.19
CA ASP A 154 9.49 -13.34 -16.91
C ASP A 154 9.90 -14.26 -15.75
N ILE A 155 9.06 -14.34 -14.71
CA ILE A 155 9.30 -15.17 -13.53
C ILE A 155 8.16 -16.17 -13.39
N ARG A 156 8.46 -17.44 -13.65
CA ARG A 156 7.48 -18.53 -13.55
C ARG A 156 7.18 -18.87 -12.09
N VAL A 157 5.90 -18.73 -11.70
CA VAL A 157 5.38 -19.08 -10.38
C VAL A 157 4.32 -20.17 -10.53
N PRO A 158 4.60 -21.45 -10.25
CA PRO A 158 3.62 -22.53 -10.23
C PRO A 158 2.51 -22.21 -9.23
N SER A 159 1.27 -22.34 -9.70
CA SER A 159 0.05 -22.12 -8.92
C SER A 159 -1.05 -23.02 -9.50
N ALA A 160 -1.94 -23.51 -8.64
CA ALA A 160 -3.10 -24.32 -9.04
C ALA A 160 -4.27 -23.47 -9.59
N ALA A 161 -4.23 -22.15 -9.41
CA ALA A 161 -5.20 -21.19 -9.94
C ALA A 161 -4.50 -20.13 -10.80
N PRO A 162 -5.20 -19.50 -11.76
CA PRO A 162 -4.65 -18.44 -12.59
C PRO A 162 -3.99 -17.35 -11.74
N LEU A 163 -2.72 -17.11 -12.03
CA LEU A 163 -1.90 -16.15 -11.32
C LEU A 163 -1.11 -15.34 -12.34
N ARG A 164 -1.28 -14.03 -12.26
CA ARG A 164 -0.51 -13.08 -13.05
C ARG A 164 -0.37 -11.77 -12.27
N ALA A 165 0.87 -11.33 -12.11
CA ALA A 165 1.20 -10.08 -11.44
C ALA A 165 2.37 -9.41 -12.17
N SER A 166 2.47 -8.08 -12.12
CA SER A 166 3.60 -7.36 -12.66
C SER A 166 4.22 -6.46 -11.62
N ILE A 167 5.55 -6.43 -11.58
CA ILE A 167 6.32 -5.34 -11.01
C ILE A 167 6.75 -4.42 -12.15
N PHE A 168 6.63 -3.12 -11.99
CA PHE A 168 7.10 -2.16 -12.98
C PHE A 168 7.84 -1.01 -12.31
N ARG A 169 8.83 -0.49 -13.03
CA ARG A 169 9.66 0.63 -12.61
C ARG A 169 9.17 1.92 -13.25
N ARG A 170 9.06 2.99 -12.47
CA ARG A 170 8.84 4.35 -12.97
C ARG A 170 9.80 5.30 -12.26
N GLY A 171 10.83 5.76 -12.96
CA GLY A 171 11.94 6.47 -12.32
C GLY A 171 12.62 5.56 -11.30
N ASP A 172 12.76 6.01 -10.06
CA ASP A 172 13.37 5.21 -8.97
C ASP A 172 12.35 4.49 -8.09
N LEU A 173 11.08 4.47 -8.50
CA LEU A 173 10.00 3.84 -7.76
C LEU A 173 9.59 2.52 -8.42
N PHE A 174 9.33 1.54 -7.57
CA PHE A 174 8.77 0.24 -7.96
C PHE A 174 7.29 0.18 -7.61
N TYR A 175 6.52 -0.46 -8.47
CA TYR A 175 5.10 -0.72 -8.26
C TYR A 175 4.81 -2.18 -8.57
N ILE A 176 3.80 -2.73 -7.92
CA ILE A 176 3.30 -4.07 -8.18
C ILE A 176 1.80 -4.02 -8.45
N CYS A 177 1.30 -4.88 -9.33
CA CYS A 177 -0.12 -5.10 -9.53
C CYS A 177 -0.46 -6.57 -9.76
N SER A 178 -1.66 -6.97 -9.34
CA SER A 178 -2.31 -8.22 -9.76
C SER A 178 -3.04 -7.97 -11.08
N GLU A 179 -2.89 -8.86 -12.06
CA GLU A 179 -3.50 -8.73 -13.39
C GLU A 179 -4.75 -9.60 -13.59
N THR A 180 -5.02 -10.51 -12.66
CA THR A 180 -6.04 -11.57 -12.79
C THR A 180 -7.47 -11.13 -12.47
N GLY A 181 -7.77 -9.83 -12.42
CA GLY A 181 -9.10 -9.31 -12.04
C GLY A 181 -9.48 -9.51 -10.55
N ALA A 182 -8.83 -10.46 -9.87
CA ALA A 182 -8.81 -10.64 -8.43
C ALA A 182 -7.37 -10.51 -7.90
N PRO A 183 -7.19 -10.02 -6.66
CA PRO A 183 -5.86 -9.83 -6.10
C PRO A 183 -5.20 -11.19 -5.82
N CYS A 184 -3.96 -11.37 -6.28
CA CYS A 184 -3.19 -12.61 -6.15
C CYS A 184 -1.80 -12.40 -5.54
N VAL A 185 -1.49 -11.15 -5.18
CA VAL A 185 -0.22 -10.72 -4.60
C VAL A 185 -0.46 -10.28 -3.16
N ARG A 186 0.42 -10.70 -2.24
CA ARG A 186 0.53 -10.04 -0.94
C ARG A 186 1.78 -9.20 -0.85
N VAL A 187 1.66 -8.00 -0.29
CA VAL A 187 2.82 -7.18 0.09
C VAL A 187 2.77 -7.02 1.60
N ASN A 188 3.83 -7.45 2.29
CA ASN A 188 3.93 -7.50 3.75
C ASN A 188 2.72 -8.23 4.39
N GLY A 189 2.28 -9.33 3.76
CA GLY A 189 1.15 -10.14 4.22
C GLY A 189 -0.24 -9.64 3.80
N ILE A 190 -0.36 -8.46 3.21
CA ILE A 190 -1.63 -7.85 2.81
C ILE A 190 -1.94 -8.19 1.36
N LEU A 191 -3.11 -8.79 1.11
CA LEU A 191 -3.57 -9.06 -0.25
C LEU A 191 -3.94 -7.75 -0.97
N ILE A 192 -3.26 -7.43 -2.08
CA ILE A 192 -3.38 -6.15 -2.79
C ILE A 192 -3.69 -6.35 -4.28
N MET A 193 -4.40 -5.38 -4.86
CA MET A 193 -4.57 -5.28 -6.31
C MET A 193 -3.41 -4.52 -6.95
N ASN A 194 -2.95 -3.45 -6.31
CA ASN A 194 -1.76 -2.71 -6.70
C ASN A 194 -1.16 -2.02 -5.48
N ALA A 195 0.14 -1.78 -5.52
CA ALA A 195 0.88 -1.06 -4.48
C ALA A 195 2.15 -0.45 -5.07
N GLN A 196 2.62 0.63 -4.47
CA GLN A 196 4.02 1.04 -4.62
C GLN A 196 4.85 0.21 -3.63
N LEU A 197 6.00 -0.28 -4.10
CA LEU A 197 6.93 -1.06 -3.29
C LEU A 197 8.01 -0.16 -2.69
N GLN A 198 8.48 -0.56 -1.52
CA GLN A 198 9.67 -0.04 -0.85
C GLN A 198 10.73 -1.13 -0.74
N TYR A 199 12.00 -0.75 -0.64
CA TYR A 199 13.04 -1.71 -0.33
C TYR A 199 12.75 -2.41 1.00
N ASN A 200 13.02 -3.70 1.02
CA ASN A 200 12.73 -4.67 2.06
C ASN A 200 11.26 -5.10 2.20
N ASP A 201 10.37 -4.65 1.30
CA ASP A 201 9.02 -5.21 1.23
C ASP A 201 9.08 -6.72 0.92
N VAL A 202 8.30 -7.49 1.69
CA VAL A 202 8.10 -8.91 1.47
C VAL A 202 6.91 -9.10 0.52
N ILE A 203 7.20 -9.62 -0.66
CA ILE A 203 6.24 -9.82 -1.74
C ILE A 203 5.95 -11.31 -1.82
N GLU A 204 4.70 -11.70 -1.53
CA GLU A 204 4.24 -13.08 -1.65
C GLU A 204 3.38 -13.25 -2.91
N ILE A 205 3.81 -14.15 -3.80
CA ILE A 205 3.14 -14.45 -5.05
C ILE A 205 3.10 -15.97 -5.20
N GLY A 206 1.89 -16.56 -5.27
CA GLY A 206 1.72 -18.00 -5.46
C GLY A 206 2.39 -18.85 -4.37
N GLY A 207 2.40 -18.35 -3.14
CA GLY A 207 3.04 -19.00 -1.98
C GLY A 207 4.57 -18.86 -1.93
N ARG A 208 5.18 -18.11 -2.86
CA ARG A 208 6.62 -17.80 -2.84
C ARG A 208 6.85 -16.40 -2.33
N ARG A 209 7.93 -16.21 -1.58
CA ARG A 209 8.31 -14.93 -0.99
C ARG A 209 9.55 -14.37 -1.68
N PHE A 210 9.44 -13.09 -2.02
CA PHE A 210 10.50 -12.29 -2.62
C PHE A 210 10.70 -11.05 -1.77
N ILE A 211 11.95 -10.58 -1.66
CA ILE A 211 12.27 -9.33 -0.96
C ILE A 211 12.86 -8.38 -1.98
N LEU A 212 12.27 -7.18 -2.10
CA LEU A 212 12.85 -6.12 -2.92
C LEU A 212 14.08 -5.56 -2.21
N ARG A 213 15.22 -5.50 -2.88
CA ARG A 213 16.47 -4.92 -2.37
C ARG A 213 17.04 -3.95 -3.37
N ASP A 214 17.86 -3.04 -2.87
CA ASP A 214 18.76 -2.24 -3.71
C ASP A 214 19.93 -3.12 -4.20
N VAL A 215 20.67 -2.66 -5.21
CA VAL A 215 21.82 -3.36 -5.81
C VAL A 215 23.12 -3.08 -5.08
#